data_AF-A0A7C7PUI3-F1
#
_entry.id   AF-A0A7C7PUI3-F1
#
_cell.length_a   1.000
_cell.length_b   1.000
_cell.length_c   1.000
_cell.angle_alpha   90.00
_cell.angle_beta   90.00
_cell.angle_gamma   90.00
#
_symmetry.space_group_name_H-M   'P 1'
#
loop_
_entity.id
_entity.type
_entity.pdbx_description
1 polymer ?
#
loop_
_entity_poly.entity_id
_entity_poly.type
_entity_poly.pdbx_seq_one_letter_code
_entity_poly.pdbx_strand_id
1 'polypeptide(L)'
;MNKPFYKRITFYRYISLTFFFFLIVINPTLIYKYGITFIQGWYQSFAIGNFFIVSPLEGIESILTSKSIYLTAIIGMLFPIILASLLGRVFCSWVCPISFLSELTDKVIGVFSNKLKYQRNFISLPKYILWFALIIELILTLVIGYPLFVWWSPPALVGREIMFYIFYKIITIEIIIVFIVLFLNLLTKRFFCRYLCPLGALLALFGKLGNFYNPNNVAVFFLKNSHSTS
;
A
#
# COMPACT_ATOMS: atom_id res chain seq x y z
N MET A 1 -19.13 -8.98 20.99
CA MET A 1 -18.39 -9.61 19.87
C MET A 1 -17.32 -10.53 20.42
N ASN A 2 -17.27 -11.79 19.97
CA ASN A 2 -16.41 -12.83 20.54
C ASN A 2 -14.92 -12.54 20.27
N LYS A 3 -14.15 -12.25 21.34
CA LYS A 3 -12.68 -12.11 21.36
C LYS A 3 -11.91 -13.17 20.53
N PRO A 4 -12.30 -14.46 20.43
CA PRO A 4 -11.58 -15.43 19.60
C PRO A 4 -11.63 -15.15 18.09
N PHE A 5 -12.72 -14.60 17.56
CA PHE A 5 -12.88 -14.37 16.13
C PHE A 5 -11.95 -13.27 15.61
N TYR A 6 -11.81 -12.18 16.37
CA TYR A 6 -10.92 -11.06 16.03
C TYR A 6 -9.43 -11.45 16.04
N LYS A 7 -9.00 -12.27 17.00
CA LYS A 7 -7.62 -12.79 17.04
C LYS A 7 -7.29 -13.58 15.77
N ARG A 8 -8.23 -14.39 15.28
CA ARG A 8 -8.04 -15.24 14.10
C ARG A 8 -7.85 -14.43 12.81
N ILE A 9 -8.65 -13.38 12.61
CA ILE A 9 -8.50 -12.48 11.44
C ILE A 9 -7.17 -11.73 11.48
N THR A 10 -6.77 -11.24 12.66
CA THR A 10 -5.50 -10.53 12.82
C THR A 10 -4.30 -11.42 12.53
N PHE A 11 -4.40 -12.71 12.86
CA PHE A 11 -3.38 -13.71 12.57
C PHE A 11 -3.24 -13.98 11.06
N TYR A 12 -4.34 -14.23 10.34
CA TYR A 12 -4.31 -14.41 8.87
C TYR A 12 -3.77 -13.18 8.14
N ARG A 13 -4.09 -11.99 8.65
CA ARG A 13 -3.56 -10.73 8.12
C ARG A 13 -2.04 -10.61 8.31
N TYR A 14 -1.52 -11.04 9.47
CA TYR A 14 -0.07 -11.04 9.71
C TYR A 14 0.65 -12.08 8.85
N ILE A 15 0.03 -13.24 8.62
CA ILE A 15 0.54 -14.27 7.71
C ILE A 15 0.64 -13.74 6.28
N SER A 16 -0.43 -13.14 5.75
CA SER A 16 -0.43 -12.59 4.39
C SER A 16 0.61 -11.49 4.23
N LEU A 17 0.70 -10.56 5.18
CA LEU A 17 1.73 -9.51 5.17
C LEU A 17 3.15 -10.06 5.20
N THR A 18 3.41 -11.06 6.05
CA THR A 18 4.73 -11.71 6.12
C THR A 18 5.04 -12.41 4.79
N PHE A 19 4.07 -13.12 4.23
CA PHE A 19 4.21 -13.79 2.94
C PHE A 19 4.58 -12.82 1.80
N PHE A 20 3.85 -11.70 1.66
CA PHE A 20 4.14 -10.69 0.64
C PHE A 20 5.48 -9.99 0.87
N PHE A 21 5.85 -9.71 2.13
CA PHE A 21 7.15 -9.12 2.44
C PHE A 21 8.29 -10.07 2.05
N PHE A 22 8.19 -11.35 2.38
CA PHE A 22 9.14 -12.36 1.95
C PHE A 22 9.17 -12.50 0.43
N LEU A 23 8.04 -12.45 -0.26
CA LEU A 23 7.97 -12.49 -1.73
C LEU A 23 8.77 -11.33 -2.35
N ILE A 24 8.65 -10.12 -1.81
CA ILE A 24 9.39 -8.94 -2.28
C ILE A 24 10.91 -9.09 -2.08
N VAL A 25 11.36 -9.79 -1.04
CA VAL A 25 12.79 -10.05 -0.79
C VAL A 25 13.32 -11.24 -1.60
N ILE A 26 12.52 -12.30 -1.71
CA ILE A 26 12.89 -13.55 -2.39
C ILE A 26 12.98 -13.35 -3.90
N ASN A 27 12.09 -12.55 -4.49
CA ASN A 27 12.07 -12.34 -5.93
C ASN A 27 13.40 -11.79 -6.50
N PRO A 28 13.91 -10.64 -6.04
CA PRO A 28 15.21 -10.12 -6.48
C PRO A 28 16.38 -11.07 -6.21
N THR A 29 16.38 -11.78 -5.08
CA THR A 29 17.45 -12.74 -4.76
C THR A 29 17.44 -13.94 -5.71
N LEU A 30 16.26 -14.42 -6.11
CA LEU A 30 16.11 -15.45 -7.14
C LEU A 30 16.60 -14.96 -8.51
N ILE A 31 16.23 -13.74 -8.91
CA ILE A 31 16.69 -13.15 -10.18
C ILE A 31 18.22 -13.03 -10.17
N TYR A 32 18.80 -12.48 -9.11
CA TYR A 32 20.24 -12.28 -8.99
C TYR A 32 21.03 -13.60 -9.03
N LYS A 33 20.51 -14.67 -8.38
CA LYS A 33 21.23 -15.94 -8.24
C LYS A 33 20.96 -16.95 -9.36
N TYR A 34 19.73 -16.99 -9.89
CA TYR A 34 19.28 -18.01 -10.84
C TYR A 34 18.90 -17.44 -12.22
N GLY A 35 18.87 -16.12 -12.40
CA GLY A 35 18.52 -15.48 -13.67
C GLY A 35 17.08 -15.73 -14.14
N ILE A 36 16.20 -16.23 -13.26
CA ILE A 36 14.82 -16.55 -13.60
C ILE A 36 14.03 -15.23 -13.66
N THR A 37 13.74 -14.76 -14.87
CA THR A 37 12.97 -13.53 -15.14
C THR A 37 11.45 -13.72 -15.05
N PHE A 38 11.00 -14.87 -14.55
CA PHE A 38 9.57 -15.24 -14.57
C PHE A 38 8.69 -14.30 -13.73
N ILE A 39 9.23 -13.72 -12.66
CA ILE A 39 8.51 -12.81 -11.76
C ILE A 39 9.32 -11.53 -11.65
N GLN A 40 8.75 -10.39 -12.04
CA GLN A 40 9.43 -9.10 -11.95
C GLN A 40 8.52 -8.05 -11.32
N GLY A 41 9.13 -7.03 -10.70
CA GLY A 41 8.39 -5.92 -10.11
C GLY A 41 8.11 -6.08 -8.61
N TRP A 42 7.29 -5.17 -8.10
CA TRP A 42 6.95 -4.98 -6.68
C TRP A 42 5.43 -4.88 -6.49
N TYR A 43 4.97 -4.61 -5.27
CA TYR A 43 3.53 -4.59 -4.94
C TYR A 43 2.67 -3.62 -5.78
N GLN A 44 3.28 -2.66 -6.47
CA GLN A 44 2.60 -1.65 -7.28
C GLN A 44 2.44 -2.13 -8.73
N SER A 45 3.51 -2.66 -9.31
CA SER A 45 3.58 -3.25 -10.64
C SER A 45 4.30 -4.60 -10.57
N PHE A 46 3.59 -5.67 -10.90
CA PHE A 46 4.06 -7.06 -10.82
C PHE A 46 3.86 -7.74 -12.16
N ALA A 47 4.94 -8.25 -12.75
CA ALA A 47 4.93 -8.97 -14.01
C ALA A 47 5.14 -10.47 -13.76
N ILE A 48 4.26 -11.29 -14.33
CA ILE A 48 4.35 -12.76 -14.34
C ILE A 48 4.48 -13.18 -15.80
N GLY A 49 5.70 -13.47 -16.26
CA GLY A 49 5.97 -13.68 -17.68
C GLY A 49 5.51 -12.47 -18.51
N ASN A 50 4.48 -12.66 -19.36
CA ASN A 50 3.93 -11.63 -20.22
C ASN A 50 2.75 -10.84 -19.60
N PHE A 51 2.29 -11.22 -18.42
CA PHE A 51 1.16 -10.55 -17.75
C PHE A 51 1.66 -9.50 -16.77
N PHE A 52 1.35 -8.24 -17.03
CA PHE A 52 1.64 -7.12 -16.13
C PHE A 52 0.41 -6.79 -15.30
N ILE A 53 0.51 -6.87 -13.98
CA ILE A 53 -0.50 -6.44 -13.03
C ILE A 53 -0.05 -5.11 -12.47
N VAL A 54 -0.85 -4.07 -12.65
CA VAL A 54 -0.48 -2.69 -12.28
C VAL A 54 -1.56 -2.12 -11.39
N SER A 55 -1.16 -1.43 -10.32
CA SER A 55 -2.11 -0.78 -9.43
C SER A 55 -2.98 0.23 -10.20
N PRO A 56 -4.26 0.41 -9.83
CA PRO A 56 -5.16 1.26 -10.59
C PRO A 56 -4.68 2.72 -10.66
N LEU A 57 -4.01 3.21 -9.60
CA LEU A 57 -3.49 4.57 -9.60
C LEU A 57 -2.27 4.69 -10.54
N GLU A 58 -1.31 3.77 -10.45
CA GLU A 58 -0.13 3.77 -11.33
C GLU A 58 -0.50 3.61 -12.79
N GLY A 59 -1.49 2.77 -13.11
CA GLY A 59 -1.92 2.61 -14.50
C GLY A 59 -2.66 3.84 -15.03
N ILE A 60 -3.43 4.55 -14.20
CA ILE A 60 -4.01 5.86 -14.57
C ILE A 60 -2.91 6.89 -14.80
N GLU A 61 -1.92 6.97 -13.91
CA GLU A 61 -0.76 7.86 -14.06
C GLU A 61 0.06 7.55 -15.31
N SER A 62 0.23 6.26 -15.62
CA SER A 62 0.97 5.81 -16.80
C SER A 62 0.28 6.23 -18.10
N ILE A 63 -1.06 6.10 -18.16
CA ILE A 63 -1.86 6.54 -19.32
C ILE A 63 -1.84 8.07 -19.46
N LEU A 64 -1.91 8.81 -18.34
CA LEU A 64 -1.80 10.27 -18.32
C LEU A 64 -0.43 10.73 -18.81
N THR A 65 0.63 10.04 -18.39
CA THR A 65 2.01 10.34 -18.75
C THR A 65 2.29 10.08 -20.23
N SER A 66 1.86 8.91 -20.73
CA SER A 66 2.12 8.52 -22.12
C SER A 66 1.23 9.23 -23.15
N LYS A 67 0.16 9.90 -22.69
CA LYS A 67 -0.90 10.51 -23.53
C LYS A 67 -1.49 9.54 -24.56
N SER A 68 -1.27 8.25 -24.37
CA SER A 68 -1.61 7.18 -25.31
C SER A 68 -2.06 5.95 -24.54
N ILE A 69 -3.10 5.30 -25.06
CA ILE A 69 -3.76 4.19 -24.36
C ILE A 69 -3.08 2.88 -24.76
N TYR A 70 -2.27 2.33 -23.85
CA TYR A 70 -1.71 1.00 -24.03
C TYR A 70 -2.65 -0.06 -23.46
N LEU A 71 -3.00 -1.07 -24.26
CA LEU A 71 -3.85 -2.17 -23.83
C LEU A 71 -3.29 -2.91 -22.61
N THR A 72 -1.96 -3.03 -22.52
CA THR A 72 -1.29 -3.72 -21.40
C THR A 72 -1.58 -3.07 -20.05
N ALA A 73 -1.63 -1.73 -19.98
CA ALA A 73 -1.97 -1.02 -18.75
C ALA A 73 -3.44 -1.22 -18.35
N ILE A 74 -4.36 -1.21 -19.32
CA ILE A 74 -5.79 -1.45 -19.06
C ILE A 74 -6.02 -2.87 -18.55
N ILE A 75 -5.45 -3.87 -19.24
CA ILE A 75 -5.57 -5.28 -18.86
C ILE A 75 -4.94 -5.49 -17.48
N GLY A 76 -3.80 -4.85 -17.22
CA GLY A 76 -3.10 -4.96 -15.95
C GLY A 76 -3.79 -4.32 -14.75
N MET A 77 -4.57 -3.26 -14.98
CA MET A 77 -5.40 -2.63 -13.94
C MET A 77 -6.71 -3.38 -13.69
N LEU A 78 -7.22 -4.14 -14.66
CA LEU A 78 -8.52 -4.81 -14.58
C LEU A 78 -8.62 -5.71 -13.34
N PHE A 79 -7.61 -6.54 -13.11
CA PHE A 79 -7.60 -7.50 -11.99
C PHE A 79 -7.55 -6.80 -10.61
N PRO A 80 -6.65 -5.83 -10.37
CA PRO A 80 -6.67 -5.02 -9.15
C PRO A 80 -7.97 -4.22 -8.95
N ILE A 81 -8.60 -3.71 -10.02
CA ILE A 81 -9.88 -2.97 -9.92
C ILE A 81 -11.00 -3.90 -9.45
N ILE A 82 -11.09 -5.11 -9.99
CA ILE A 82 -12.08 -6.10 -9.57
C ILE A 82 -11.88 -6.46 -8.08
N LEU A 83 -10.64 -6.75 -7.69
CA LEU A 83 -10.29 -7.01 -6.29
C LEU A 83 -10.58 -5.81 -5.38
N ALA A 84 -10.25 -4.59 -5.82
CA ALA A 84 -10.51 -3.37 -5.08
C ALA A 84 -12.00 -3.06 -4.94
N SER A 85 -12.80 -3.39 -5.95
CA SER A 85 -14.26 -3.28 -5.91
C SER A 85 -14.85 -4.21 -4.85
N LEU A 86 -14.30 -5.42 -4.70
CA LEU A 86 -14.75 -6.41 -3.70
C LEU A 86 -14.26 -6.14 -2.27
N LEU A 87 -13.00 -5.76 -2.11
CA LEU A 87 -12.30 -5.69 -0.82
C LEU A 87 -12.07 -4.25 -0.33
N GLY A 88 -12.19 -3.26 -1.21
CA GLY A 88 -11.92 -1.85 -0.93
C GLY A 88 -10.51 -1.59 -0.38
N ARG A 89 -10.41 -0.67 0.57
CA ARG A 89 -9.15 -0.32 1.26
C ARG A 89 -8.54 -1.48 2.07
N VAL A 90 -9.29 -2.56 2.32
CA VAL A 90 -8.80 -3.71 3.10
C VAL A 90 -7.67 -4.42 2.36
N PHE A 91 -7.70 -4.47 1.02
CA PHE A 91 -6.66 -5.10 0.20
C PHE A 91 -5.26 -4.52 0.48
N CYS A 92 -5.11 -3.19 0.48
CA CYS A 92 -3.84 -2.55 0.80
C CYS A 92 -3.34 -2.88 2.21
N SER A 93 -4.23 -3.10 3.19
CA SER A 93 -3.80 -3.46 4.55
C SER A 93 -3.30 -4.91 4.67
N TRP A 94 -3.54 -5.76 3.68
CA TRP A 94 -3.14 -7.17 3.67
C TRP A 94 -1.94 -7.43 2.77
N VAL A 95 -1.74 -6.61 1.74
CA VAL A 95 -0.68 -6.80 0.73
C VAL A 95 0.49 -5.84 0.92
N CYS A 96 0.26 -4.64 1.46
CA CYS A 96 1.26 -3.59 1.43
C CYS A 96 2.38 -3.80 2.48
N PRO A 97 3.67 -3.78 2.08
CA PRO A 97 4.81 -4.01 2.98
C PRO A 97 4.93 -2.94 4.07
N ILE A 98 4.51 -1.69 3.79
CA ILE A 98 4.51 -0.64 4.81
C ILE A 98 3.56 -0.95 5.97
N SER A 99 2.48 -1.70 5.72
CA SER A 99 1.56 -2.13 6.78
C SER A 99 2.26 -3.14 7.70
N PHE A 100 3.04 -4.06 7.13
CA PHE A 100 3.87 -4.99 7.90
C PHE A 100 4.88 -4.24 8.76
N LEU A 101 5.64 -3.31 8.17
CA LEU A 101 6.60 -2.47 8.89
C LEU A 101 5.92 -1.70 10.03
N SER A 102 4.76 -1.08 9.76
CA SER A 102 4.03 -0.30 10.76
C SER A 102 3.61 -1.13 11.98
N GLU A 103 3.26 -2.40 11.77
CA GLU A 103 2.87 -3.32 12.83
C GLU A 103 4.06 -3.90 13.58
N LEU A 104 5.16 -4.14 12.88
CA LEU A 104 6.41 -4.54 13.48
C LEU A 104 6.88 -3.44 14.44
N THR A 105 6.93 -2.18 13.96
CA THR A 105 7.25 -1.00 14.76
C THR A 105 6.31 -0.87 15.96
N ASP A 106 5.00 -1.02 15.76
CA ASP A 106 4.01 -0.97 16.84
C ASP A 106 4.28 -2.03 17.94
N LYS A 107 4.66 -3.24 17.55
CA LYS A 107 4.94 -4.36 18.47
C LYS A 107 6.27 -4.15 19.21
N VAL A 108 7.32 -3.72 18.50
CA VAL A 108 8.63 -3.39 19.09
C VAL A 108 8.49 -2.29 20.13
N ILE A 109 7.79 -1.20 19.81
CA ILE A 109 7.53 -0.11 20.76
C ILE A 109 6.67 -0.60 21.93
N GLY A 110 5.67 -1.45 21.68
CA GLY A 110 4.82 -1.99 22.74
C GLY A 110 5.56 -2.89 23.74
N VAL A 111 6.65 -3.53 23.32
CA VAL A 111 7.56 -4.27 24.21
C VAL A 111 8.46 -3.31 24.99
N PHE A 112 8.90 -2.20 24.38
CA PHE A 112 9.83 -1.26 25.00
C PHE A 112 9.16 -0.23 25.92
N SER A 113 7.96 0.24 25.59
CA SER A 113 7.23 1.25 26.39
C SER A 113 5.73 1.26 26.08
N ASN A 114 4.92 0.87 27.07
CA ASN A 114 3.45 0.91 26.95
C ASN A 114 2.89 2.35 26.95
N LYS A 115 3.62 3.35 27.46
CA LYS A 115 3.17 4.76 27.49
C LYS A 115 3.06 5.37 26.08
N LEU A 116 4.00 5.04 25.19
CA LEU A 116 4.00 5.49 23.79
C LEU A 116 2.87 4.87 22.95
N LYS A 117 2.21 3.82 23.44
CA LYS A 117 1.07 3.17 22.76
C LYS A 117 -0.22 3.96 22.92
N TYR A 118 -0.39 4.67 24.05
CA TYR A 118 -1.61 5.38 24.41
C TYR A 118 -1.69 6.80 23.79
N GLN A 119 -0.55 7.43 23.52
CA GLN A 119 -0.50 8.80 22.97
C GLN A 119 -0.61 8.91 21.43
N ARG A 120 -0.87 7.79 20.72
CA ARG A 120 -0.78 7.70 19.25
C ARG A 120 -1.92 8.34 18.43
N ASN A 121 -2.80 9.12 19.05
CA ASN A 121 -3.92 9.79 18.37
C ASN A 121 -3.87 11.30 18.57
N PHE A 122 -2.67 11.89 18.50
CA PHE A 122 -2.51 13.33 18.73
C PHE A 122 -2.97 14.19 17.54
N ILE A 123 -2.92 13.66 16.31
CA ILE A 123 -3.29 14.39 15.09
C ILE A 123 -4.47 13.69 14.38
N SER A 124 -5.60 14.38 14.28
CA SER A 124 -6.77 13.95 13.52
C SER A 124 -6.97 14.87 12.31
N LEU A 125 -6.45 14.46 11.16
CA LEU A 125 -6.60 15.22 9.92
C LEU A 125 -7.96 14.89 9.24
N PRO A 126 -8.61 15.88 8.60
CA PRO A 126 -9.86 15.66 7.88
C PRO A 126 -9.65 14.80 6.62
N LYS A 127 -10.63 13.96 6.30
CA LYS A 127 -10.57 13.01 5.16
C LYS A 127 -10.51 13.70 3.79
N TYR A 128 -10.82 14.99 3.71
CA TYR A 128 -10.79 15.77 2.47
C TYR A 128 -9.36 15.94 1.91
N ILE A 129 -8.33 15.90 2.77
CA ILE A 129 -6.92 15.97 2.38
C ILE A 129 -6.55 14.84 1.41
N LEU A 130 -7.13 13.64 1.58
CA LEU A 130 -6.89 12.52 0.67
C LEU A 130 -7.39 12.78 -0.76
N TRP A 131 -8.52 13.48 -0.88
CA TRP A 131 -9.07 13.84 -2.18
C TRP A 131 -8.24 14.92 -2.87
N PHE A 132 -7.78 15.91 -2.10
CA PHE A 132 -6.82 16.88 -2.61
C PHE A 132 -5.51 16.24 -3.04
N ALA A 133 -4.95 15.33 -2.23
CA ALA A 133 -3.71 14.63 -2.57
C ALA A 133 -3.84 13.88 -3.90
N LEU A 134 -4.95 13.16 -4.11
CA LEU A 134 -5.22 12.47 -5.37
C LEU A 134 -5.34 13.43 -6.55
N ILE A 135 -6.13 14.52 -6.41
CA ILE A 135 -6.34 15.47 -7.51
C ILE A 135 -5.04 16.20 -7.86
N ILE A 136 -4.32 16.68 -6.84
CA ILE A 136 -3.03 17.36 -6.99
C ILE A 136 -2.03 16.43 -7.68
N GLU A 137 -1.93 15.19 -7.23
CA GLU A 137 -1.01 14.21 -7.82
C GLU A 137 -1.35 13.96 -9.30
N LEU A 138 -2.61 13.71 -9.66
CA LEU A 138 -2.99 13.54 -11.07
C LEU A 138 -2.67 14.77 -11.93
N ILE A 139 -2.88 15.97 -11.41
CA ILE A 139 -2.56 17.22 -12.12
C ILE A 139 -1.04 17.35 -12.30
N LEU A 140 -0.26 17.12 -11.25
CA LEU A 140 1.20 17.18 -11.33
C LEU A 140 1.75 16.13 -12.30
N THR A 141 1.23 14.91 -12.26
CA THR A 141 1.60 13.83 -13.19
C THR A 141 1.33 14.23 -14.64
N LEU A 142 0.22 14.94 -14.90
CA LEU A 142 -0.11 15.45 -16.22
C LEU A 142 0.82 16.60 -16.69
N VAL A 143 1.23 17.49 -15.79
CA VAL A 143 2.11 18.63 -16.12
C VAL A 143 3.56 18.18 -16.29
N ILE A 144 4.06 17.36 -15.37
CA ILE A 144 5.45 16.91 -15.32
C ILE A 144 5.69 15.77 -16.31
N GLY A 145 4.68 14.93 -16.57
CA GLY A 145 4.83 13.72 -17.37
C GLY A 145 5.61 12.63 -16.63
N TYR A 146 5.42 12.51 -15.32
CA TYR A 146 6.12 11.54 -14.49
C TYR A 146 5.20 10.94 -13.43
N PRO A 147 5.13 9.59 -13.26
CA PRO A 147 4.28 8.94 -12.26
C PRO A 147 4.82 9.20 -10.84
N LEU A 148 4.32 10.27 -10.22
CA LEU A 148 4.78 10.71 -8.90
C LEU A 148 4.45 9.69 -7.81
N PHE A 149 3.34 8.97 -7.93
CA PHE A 149 2.95 8.00 -6.91
C PHE A 149 3.98 6.89 -6.77
N VAL A 150 4.51 6.38 -7.88
CA VAL A 150 5.55 5.32 -7.87
C VAL A 150 6.84 5.83 -7.24
N TRP A 151 7.10 7.13 -7.32
CA TRP A 151 8.34 7.70 -6.81
C TRP A 151 8.31 8.13 -5.36
N TRP A 152 7.20 8.69 -4.88
CA TRP A 152 7.10 9.20 -3.52
C TRP A 152 6.42 8.22 -2.55
N SER A 153 5.67 7.23 -3.06
CA SER A 153 4.93 6.35 -2.16
C SER A 153 5.89 5.48 -1.32
N PRO A 154 5.77 5.51 0.02
CA PRO A 154 6.61 4.71 0.92
C PRO A 154 6.66 3.22 0.58
N PRO A 155 5.56 2.57 0.15
CA PRO A 155 5.68 1.18 -0.21
C PRO A 155 6.53 0.97 -1.49
N ALA A 156 6.57 1.92 -2.43
CA ALA A 156 7.42 1.85 -3.63
C ALA A 156 8.88 2.05 -3.28
N LEU A 157 9.18 2.99 -2.39
CA LEU A 157 10.51 3.16 -1.82
C LEU A 157 10.99 1.88 -1.16
N VAL A 158 10.17 1.23 -0.32
CA VAL A 158 10.57 -0.02 0.34
C VAL A 158 10.89 -1.11 -0.69
N GLY A 159 10.07 -1.27 -1.73
CA GLY A 159 10.34 -2.25 -2.80
C GLY A 159 11.62 -1.95 -3.58
N ARG A 160 11.84 -0.67 -3.90
CA ARG A 160 12.99 -0.20 -4.66
C ARG A 160 14.29 -0.33 -3.86
N GLU A 161 14.30 0.12 -2.61
CA GLU A 161 15.44 -0.03 -1.69
C GLU A 161 15.86 -1.50 -1.55
N ILE A 162 14.89 -2.42 -1.40
CA ILE A 162 15.17 -3.87 -1.33
C ILE A 162 15.83 -4.36 -2.62
N MET A 163 15.33 -3.95 -3.79
CA MET A 163 15.91 -4.31 -5.09
C MET A 163 17.34 -3.78 -5.23
N PHE A 164 17.58 -2.48 -4.98
CA PHE A 164 18.92 -1.87 -5.08
C PHE A 164 19.90 -2.52 -4.11
N TYR A 165 19.47 -2.79 -2.88
CA TYR A 165 20.30 -3.46 -1.88
C TYR A 165 20.73 -4.86 -2.32
N ILE A 166 19.84 -5.63 -2.96
CA ILE A 166 20.17 -7.00 -3.40
C ILE A 166 21.08 -7.02 -4.62
N PHE A 167 20.83 -6.15 -5.62
CA PHE A 167 21.62 -6.12 -6.85
C PHE A 167 22.98 -5.44 -6.68
N TYR A 168 23.00 -4.29 -5.99
CA TYR A 168 24.18 -3.44 -5.91
C TYR A 168 24.85 -3.43 -4.53
N LYS A 169 24.19 -3.96 -3.48
CA LYS A 169 24.64 -3.86 -2.07
C LYS A 169 24.86 -2.43 -1.60
N ILE A 170 24.22 -1.46 -2.24
CA ILE A 170 24.26 -0.04 -1.89
C ILE A 170 22.93 0.31 -1.24
N ILE A 171 23.00 1.11 -0.18
CA ILE A 171 21.82 1.70 0.47
C ILE A 171 21.64 3.10 -0.12
N THR A 172 20.45 3.40 -0.64
CA THR A 172 20.15 4.70 -1.25
C THR A 172 19.54 5.67 -0.24
N ILE A 173 19.44 6.95 -0.63
CA ILE A 173 18.87 8.03 0.20
C ILE A 173 17.40 7.78 0.55
N GLU A 174 16.68 6.92 -0.19
CA GLU A 174 15.26 6.66 0.03
C GLU A 174 15.01 5.95 1.38
N ILE A 175 16.02 5.29 1.97
CA ILE A 175 15.93 4.74 3.33
C ILE A 175 15.63 5.83 4.38
N ILE A 176 16.10 7.05 4.17
CA ILE A 176 15.83 8.19 5.06
C ILE A 176 14.34 8.51 5.01
N ILE A 177 13.72 8.49 3.83
CA ILE A 177 12.29 8.75 3.66
C ILE A 177 11.47 7.63 4.30
N VAL A 178 11.87 6.36 4.13
CA VAL A 178 11.23 5.24 4.84
C VAL A 178 11.33 5.42 6.36
N PHE A 179 12.48 5.86 6.86
CA PHE A 179 12.68 6.12 8.28
C PHE A 179 11.80 7.28 8.78
N ILE A 180 11.68 8.36 8.00
CA ILE A 180 10.76 9.48 8.26
C ILE A 180 9.32 8.98 8.32
N VAL A 181 8.88 8.16 7.37
CA VAL A 181 7.51 7.62 7.34
C VAL A 181 7.24 6.71 8.54
N LEU A 182 8.22 5.88 8.92
CA LEU A 182 8.18 5.08 10.15
C LEU A 182 8.13 5.95 11.40
N PHE A 183 8.85 7.07 11.40
CA PHE A 183 8.83 8.05 12.48
C PHE A 183 7.47 8.76 12.57
N LEU A 184 6.88 9.16 11.45
CA LEU A 184 5.52 9.71 11.42
C LEU A 184 4.48 8.69 11.89
N ASN A 185 4.72 7.40 11.65
CA ASN A 185 3.89 6.32 12.15
C ASN A 185 3.97 6.15 13.68
N LEU A 186 5.03 6.63 14.34
CA LEU A 186 5.06 6.73 15.81
C LEU A 186 4.04 7.75 16.34
N LEU A 187 3.84 8.86 15.62
CA LEU A 187 2.91 9.92 16.00
C LEU A 187 1.45 9.49 15.82
N THR A 188 1.16 8.78 14.73
CA THR A 188 -0.19 8.24 14.48
C THR A 188 -0.12 6.92 13.73
N LYS A 189 -0.87 5.93 14.21
CA LYS A 189 -0.92 4.62 13.55
C LYS A 189 -1.31 4.77 12.09
N ARG A 190 -0.44 4.28 11.21
CA ARG A 190 -0.57 4.28 9.76
C ARG A 190 -0.85 5.68 9.19
N PHE A 191 -0.15 6.69 9.71
CA PHE A 191 -0.32 8.09 9.31
C PHE A 191 -0.35 8.27 7.78
N PHE A 192 0.66 7.75 7.07
CA PHE A 192 0.73 7.88 5.62
C PHE A 192 -0.46 7.23 4.90
N CYS A 193 -0.77 5.96 5.22
CA CYS A 193 -1.89 5.25 4.60
C CYS A 193 -3.25 5.88 4.91
N ARG A 194 -3.38 6.60 6.02
CA ARG A 194 -4.64 7.22 6.47
C ARG A 194 -4.86 8.62 5.93
N TYR A 195 -3.79 9.41 5.77
CA TYR A 195 -3.90 10.84 5.49
C TYR A 195 -3.18 11.31 4.23
N LEU A 196 -2.14 10.60 3.78
CA LEU A 196 -1.33 11.03 2.62
C LEU A 196 -1.48 10.10 1.40
N CYS A 197 -1.95 8.87 1.56
CA CYS A 197 -1.95 7.89 0.48
C CYS A 197 -3.11 8.11 -0.53
N PRO A 198 -2.82 8.56 -1.76
CA PRO A 198 -3.83 8.83 -2.80
C PRO A 198 -4.47 7.52 -3.31
N LEU A 199 -3.70 6.43 -3.39
CA LEU A 199 -4.22 5.09 -3.72
C LEU A 199 -5.32 4.66 -2.73
N GLY A 200 -5.17 4.99 -1.44
CA GLY A 200 -6.18 4.69 -0.42
C GLY A 200 -7.50 5.46 -0.60
N ALA A 201 -7.45 6.63 -1.26
CA ALA A 201 -8.62 7.42 -1.64
C ALA A 201 -9.31 6.80 -2.87
N LEU A 202 -8.51 6.47 -3.89
CA LEU A 202 -8.97 5.83 -5.13
C LEU A 202 -9.66 4.48 -4.84
N LEU A 203 -9.06 3.63 -4.02
CA LEU A 203 -9.63 2.34 -3.63
C LEU A 203 -10.92 2.48 -2.79
N ALA A 204 -11.06 3.56 -2.02
CA ALA A 204 -12.29 3.82 -1.29
C ALA A 204 -13.43 4.21 -2.25
N LEU A 205 -13.10 4.89 -3.35
CA LEU A 205 -14.05 5.24 -4.41
C LEU A 205 -14.49 3.99 -5.19
N PHE A 206 -13.54 3.16 -5.62
CA PHE A 206 -13.85 1.89 -6.29
C PHE A 206 -14.65 0.94 -5.41
N GLY A 207 -14.31 0.84 -4.12
CA GLY A 207 -15.10 0.04 -3.17
C GLY A 207 -16.53 0.56 -3.01
N LYS A 208 -16.76 1.89 -3.06
CA LYS A 208 -18.12 2.45 -3.00
C LYS A 208 -18.93 2.14 -4.26
N LEU A 209 -18.29 2.14 -5.42
CA LEU A 209 -18.91 1.75 -6.70
C LEU A 209 -19.25 0.26 -6.74
N GLY A 210 -18.36 -0.61 -6.25
CA GLY A 210 -18.60 -2.05 -6.15
C GLY A 210 -19.69 -2.43 -5.16
N ASN A 211 -19.75 -1.71 -4.04
CA ASN A 211 -20.72 -1.97 -2.97
C ASN A 211 -22.13 -1.42 -3.27
N PHE A 212 -22.41 -0.98 -4.50
CA PHE A 212 -23.77 -0.72 -4.99
C PHE A 212 -24.56 -2.03 -5.25
N TYR A 213 -23.91 -3.21 -5.23
CA TYR A 213 -24.55 -4.53 -5.43
C TYR A 213 -24.75 -5.38 -4.14
N ASN A 214 -24.24 -4.99 -2.96
CA ASN A 214 -24.54 -5.74 -1.73
C ASN A 214 -24.41 -4.88 -0.45
N PRO A 215 -25.52 -4.51 0.20
CA PRO A 215 -25.50 -3.63 1.37
C PRO A 215 -25.15 -4.33 2.70
N ASN A 216 -24.90 -5.64 2.75
CA ASN A 216 -24.73 -6.35 4.02
C ASN A 216 -23.35 -7.03 4.16
N ASN A 217 -22.57 -6.54 5.13
CA ASN A 217 -21.66 -7.30 6.01
C ASN A 217 -20.13 -7.15 5.96
N VAL A 218 -19.48 -6.34 5.11
CA VAL A 218 -17.99 -6.19 5.24
C VAL A 218 -17.48 -4.74 5.16
N ALA A 219 -17.98 -3.92 4.25
CA ALA A 219 -17.48 -2.54 4.06
C ALA A 219 -17.84 -1.57 5.20
N VAL A 220 -19.02 -1.74 5.82
CA VAL A 220 -19.46 -0.91 6.96
C VAL A 220 -18.70 -1.25 8.26
N PHE A 221 -18.19 -2.48 8.40
CA PHE A 221 -17.50 -2.94 9.61
C PHE A 221 -16.12 -2.29 9.80
N PHE A 222 -15.40 -1.99 8.71
CA PHE A 222 -14.08 -1.35 8.78
C PHE A 222 -14.14 0.17 8.93
N LEU A 223 -15.18 0.84 8.41
CA LEU A 223 -15.37 2.28 8.62
C LEU A 223 -15.75 2.59 10.08
N LYS A 224 -16.50 1.70 10.75
CA LYS A 224 -16.86 1.84 12.17
C LYS A 224 -15.68 1.59 13.11
N ASN A 225 -14.76 0.68 12.77
CA ASN A 225 -13.55 0.41 13.56
C ASN A 225 -12.45 1.49 13.45
N SER A 226 -12.62 2.50 12.59
CA SER A 226 -11.73 3.66 12.55
C SER A 226 -12.06 4.72 13.62
N HIS A 227 -13.18 4.56 14.34
CA HIS A 227 -13.69 5.47 15.37
C HIS A 227 -13.76 4.88 16.80
N SER A 228 -13.37 3.62 17.04
CA SER A 228 -13.45 3.03 18.39
C SER A 228 -12.34 2.01 18.70
N THR A 229 -11.10 2.47 18.78
CA THR A 229 -10.13 1.83 19.67
C THR A 229 -9.90 2.76 20.86
N SER A 230 -10.93 2.84 21.69
CA SER A 230 -10.80 2.91 23.15
C SER A 230 -10.33 1.55 23.66
#